data_AF-A0A1V8UEH2-F1
#
_entry.id   AF-A0A1V8UEH2-F1
#
_cell.length_a   1.000
_cell.length_b   1.000
_cell.length_c   1.000
_cell.angle_alpha   90.00
_cell.angle_beta   90.00
_cell.angle_gamma   90.00
#
_symmetry.space_group_name_H-M   'P 1'
#
loop_
_entity.id
_entity.type
_entity.pdbx_description
1 polymer ?
#
loop_
_entity_poly.entity_id
_entity_poly.type
_entity_poly.pdbx_seq_one_letter_code
_entity_poly.pdbx_strand_id
1 'polypeptide(L)'
;MEIKSASIFVLPNEILLSIFGQFSTIELLQWITTCRRFHSLILRLFHNRLQYAAELDGHTMYLECYHPSDQLTAPGLFGIPLGTHGLDGVGRSLNIDGPTLGQAHRLGNLYTRFRPQQHEPERKVPRWLRPGDVPGSRTHPASDPQAEASDTKEVVRDIVTVDAHEL
;
A
#
# COMPACT_ATOMS: atom_id res chain seq x y z
N MET A 1 28.70 47.73 -3.89
CA MET A 1 28.72 46.25 -3.87
C MET A 1 27.45 45.79 -4.56
N GLU A 2 27.50 45.52 -5.86
CA GLU A 2 26.32 45.08 -6.62
C GLU A 2 26.02 43.63 -6.25
N ILE A 3 24.94 43.41 -5.50
CA ILE A 3 24.39 42.07 -5.32
C ILE A 3 23.69 41.73 -6.63
N LYS A 4 24.41 41.06 -7.55
CA LYS A 4 23.78 40.42 -8.70
C LYS A 4 22.82 39.37 -8.15
N SER A 5 21.52 39.62 -8.30
CA SER A 5 20.46 38.70 -7.93
C SER A 5 20.59 37.43 -8.77
N ALA A 6 21.21 36.40 -8.20
CA ALA A 6 21.22 35.08 -8.80
C ALA A 6 19.80 34.51 -8.76
N SER A 7 19.28 34.16 -9.93
CA SER A 7 17.97 33.50 -10.02
C SER A 7 18.02 32.11 -9.40
N ILE A 8 16.95 31.69 -8.74
CA ILE A 8 16.76 30.33 -8.24
C ILE A 8 16.93 29.27 -9.35
N PHE A 9 16.74 29.66 -10.62
CA PHE A 9 16.93 28.77 -11.76
C PHE A 9 18.41 28.46 -12.08
N VAL A 10 19.37 29.13 -11.45
CA VAL A 10 20.80 28.82 -11.59
C VAL A 10 21.19 27.62 -10.72
N LEU A 11 20.42 27.30 -9.68
CA LEU A 11 20.70 26.17 -8.80
C LEU A 11 20.63 24.84 -9.57
N PRO A 12 21.45 23.84 -9.20
CA PRO A 12 21.30 22.46 -9.69
C PRO A 12 19.95 21.84 -9.32
N ASN A 13 19.52 20.81 -10.06
CA ASN A 13 18.23 20.14 -9.82
C ASN A 13 18.19 19.47 -8.45
N GLU A 14 19.32 18.96 -7.99
CA GLU A 14 19.50 18.24 -6.73
C GLU A 14 19.25 19.17 -5.55
N ILE A 15 19.74 20.42 -5.63
CA ILE A 15 19.52 21.43 -4.59
C ILE A 15 18.05 21.84 -4.56
N LEU A 16 17.43 22.02 -5.73
CA LEU A 16 15.99 22.29 -5.79
C LEU A 16 15.15 21.13 -5.25
N LEU A 17 15.51 19.88 -5.55
CA LEU A 17 14.84 18.70 -5.01
C LEU A 17 15.00 18.60 -3.49
N SER A 18 16.19 18.90 -2.97
CA SER A 18 16.43 18.95 -1.52
C SER A 18 15.58 20.02 -0.84
N ILE A 19 15.44 21.20 -1.46
CA ILE A 19 14.58 22.27 -0.95
C ILE A 19 13.11 21.82 -1.01
N PHE A 20 12.63 21.35 -2.16
CA PHE A 20 11.25 20.86 -2.31
C PHE A 20 10.93 19.70 -1.36
N GLY A 21 11.91 18.84 -1.07
CA GLY A 21 11.77 17.73 -0.14
C GLY A 21 11.36 18.15 1.28
N GLN A 22 11.63 19.39 1.68
CA GLN A 22 11.26 19.93 2.99
C GLN A 22 9.79 20.35 3.10
N PHE A 23 9.08 20.50 1.97
CA PHE A 23 7.69 20.95 1.94
C PHE A 23 6.71 19.78 1.87
N SER A 24 5.51 19.97 2.40
CA SER A 24 4.43 18.99 2.28
C SER A 24 3.96 18.84 0.82
N THR A 25 3.29 17.72 0.51
CA THR A 25 2.74 17.49 -0.84
C THR A 25 1.69 18.54 -1.22
N ILE A 26 0.94 19.07 -0.24
CA ILE A 26 -0.10 20.08 -0.44
C ILE A 26 0.52 21.43 -0.84
N GLU A 27 1.57 21.86 -0.14
CA GLU A 27 2.26 23.12 -0.44
C GLU A 27 2.90 23.10 -1.83
N LEU A 28 3.55 21.99 -2.17
CA LEU A 28 4.18 21.81 -3.48
C LEU A 28 3.19 21.79 -4.64
N LEU A 29 1.92 21.42 -4.38
CA LEU A 29 0.88 21.36 -5.41
C LEU A 29 0.60 22.74 -6.01
N GLN A 30 0.79 23.81 -5.25
CA GLN A 30 0.64 25.18 -5.76
C GLN A 30 1.78 25.58 -6.70
N TRP A 31 2.98 25.01 -6.49
CA TRP A 31 4.17 25.35 -7.26
C TRP A 31 4.31 24.55 -8.56
N ILE A 32 3.57 23.45 -8.68
CA ILE A 32 3.63 22.55 -9.83
C ILE A 32 3.21 23.22 -11.15
N THR A 33 2.45 24.31 -11.10
CA THR A 33 1.95 25.05 -12.28
C THR A 33 2.81 26.24 -12.66
N THR A 34 3.81 26.60 -11.85
CA THR A 34 4.59 27.85 -12.03
C THR A 34 5.54 27.78 -13.23
N CYS A 35 6.32 26.71 -13.35
CA CYS A 35 7.25 26.52 -14.46
C CYS A 35 7.48 25.04 -14.76
N ARG A 36 7.90 24.74 -16.00
CA ARG A 36 8.15 23.36 -16.46
C ARG A 36 9.20 22.62 -15.61
N ARG A 37 10.22 23.34 -15.14
CA ARG A 37 11.27 22.76 -14.30
C ARG A 37 10.74 22.32 -12.94
N PHE A 38 9.98 23.20 -12.27
CA PHE A 38 9.35 22.86 -10.98
C PHE A 38 8.34 21.74 -11.15
N HIS A 39 7.50 21.83 -12.19
CA HIS A 39 6.57 20.77 -12.56
C HIS A 39 7.26 19.40 -12.65
N SER A 40 8.37 19.30 -13.39
CA SER A 40 9.14 18.06 -13.55
C SER A 40 9.68 17.52 -12.23
N LEU A 41 10.30 18.38 -11.42
CA LEU A 41 10.99 17.98 -10.20
C LEU A 41 9.99 17.58 -9.11
N ILE A 42 8.92 18.37 -8.96
CA ILE A 42 7.84 18.12 -8.00
C ILE A 42 7.11 16.81 -8.35
N LEU A 43 6.83 16.54 -9.63
CA LEU A 43 6.20 15.28 -10.03
C LEU A 43 7.06 14.05 -9.70
N ARG A 44 8.37 14.12 -9.92
CA ARG A 44 9.29 13.04 -9.54
C ARG A 44 9.32 12.85 -8.02
N LEU A 45 9.31 13.94 -7.26
CA LEU A 45 9.24 13.90 -5.81
C LEU A 45 7.94 13.25 -5.33
N PHE A 46 6.79 13.59 -5.94
CA PHE A 46 5.50 13.00 -5.61
C PHE A 46 5.43 11.50 -5.92
N HIS A 47 5.93 11.10 -7.08
CA HIS A 47 6.04 9.68 -7.45
C HIS A 47 6.88 8.91 -6.42
N ASN A 48 8.03 9.45 -6.04
CA ASN A 48 8.90 8.81 -5.06
C ASN A 48 8.25 8.72 -3.67
N ARG A 49 7.59 9.78 -3.20
CA ARG A 49 6.81 9.76 -1.95
C ARG A 49 5.71 8.71 -1.98
N LEU A 50 4.98 8.61 -3.09
CA LEU A 50 3.94 7.60 -3.28
C LEU A 50 4.51 6.18 -3.32
N GLN A 51 5.68 5.98 -3.92
CA GLN A 51 6.36 4.69 -3.91
C GLN A 51 6.72 4.25 -2.50
N TYR A 52 7.33 5.12 -1.71
CA TYR A 52 7.61 4.83 -0.30
C TYR A 52 6.34 4.56 0.52
N ALA A 53 5.26 5.30 0.26
CA ALA A 53 3.99 5.09 0.93
C ALA A 53 3.26 3.81 0.47
N ALA A 54 3.47 3.37 -0.77
CA ALA A 54 2.89 2.14 -1.32
C ALA A 54 3.62 0.89 -0.79
N GLU A 55 4.92 0.98 -0.53
CA GLU A 55 5.74 -0.06 0.09
C GLU A 55 5.57 -0.08 1.62
N LEU A 56 4.33 -0.01 2.10
CA LEU A 56 3.99 0.01 3.53
C LEU A 56 4.20 -1.38 4.16
N ASP A 57 5.45 -1.83 4.26
CA ASP A 57 5.79 -3.10 4.88
C ASP A 57 5.57 -3.01 6.40
N GLY A 58 5.12 -4.11 6.99
CA GLY A 58 4.86 -4.23 8.43
C GLY A 58 3.64 -3.48 8.98
N HIS A 59 2.82 -2.85 8.12
CA HIS A 59 1.60 -2.16 8.53
C HIS A 59 0.36 -2.88 7.96
N THR A 60 -0.62 -3.16 8.82
CA THR A 60 -1.90 -3.75 8.41
C THR A 60 -2.97 -2.68 8.38
N MET A 61 -3.71 -2.59 7.28
CA MET A 61 -4.88 -1.71 7.21
C MET A 61 -6.02 -2.32 8.03
N TYR A 62 -6.62 -1.55 8.93
CA TYR A 62 -7.83 -1.92 9.66
C TYR A 62 -8.99 -1.07 9.15
N LEU A 63 -10.08 -1.71 8.75
CA LEU A 63 -11.30 -1.08 8.27
C LEU A 63 -12.40 -1.24 9.32
N GLU A 64 -12.87 -0.11 9.82
CA GLU A 64 -14.08 -0.01 10.64
C GLU A 64 -15.30 0.19 9.73
N CYS A 65 -15.69 -0.88 9.03
CA CYS A 65 -16.87 -0.89 8.16
C CYS A 65 -18.08 -1.47 8.91
N TYR A 66 -18.56 -0.76 9.93
CA TYR A 66 -19.75 -1.15 10.69
C TYR A 66 -20.57 0.09 11.07
N HIS A 67 -21.86 -0.11 11.31
CA HIS A 67 -22.71 0.94 11.83
C HIS A 67 -22.25 1.32 13.27
N PRO A 68 -22.31 2.60 13.69
CA PRO A 68 -21.84 3.02 15.01
C PRO A 68 -22.50 2.27 16.18
N SER A 69 -23.73 1.76 16.00
CA SER A 69 -24.41 0.93 17.01
C SER A 69 -23.75 -0.43 17.25
N ASP A 70 -23.01 -0.94 16.28
CA ASP A 70 -22.51 -2.32 16.24
C ASP A 70 -21.00 -2.37 16.55
N GLN A 71 -20.40 -1.22 16.92
CA GLN A 71 -18.96 -1.10 17.20
C GLN A 71 -18.46 -2.10 18.26
N LEU A 72 -19.31 -2.49 19.22
CA LEU A 72 -18.95 -3.44 20.28
C LEU A 72 -19.04 -4.91 19.87
N THR A 73 -19.75 -5.23 18.78
CA THR A 73 -20.06 -6.60 18.35
C THR A 73 -19.56 -6.94 16.95
N ALA A 74 -19.26 -5.94 16.13
CA ALA A 74 -18.81 -6.13 14.75
C ALA A 74 -17.41 -6.73 14.69
N PRO A 75 -17.19 -7.75 13.84
CA PRO A 75 -15.86 -8.29 13.62
C PRO A 75 -14.98 -7.24 12.92
N GLY A 76 -13.76 -7.09 13.41
CA GLY A 76 -12.77 -6.23 12.79
C GLY A 76 -12.41 -6.71 11.38
N LEU A 77 -12.28 -5.78 10.42
CA LEU A 77 -11.92 -6.11 9.06
C LEU A 77 -10.49 -5.64 8.78
N PHE A 78 -9.61 -6.55 8.41
CA PHE A 78 -8.24 -6.26 8.03
C PHE A 78 -8.11 -6.23 6.52
N GLY A 79 -7.25 -5.37 5.99
CA GLY A 79 -6.95 -5.24 4.57
C GLY A 79 -5.56 -5.78 4.26
N ILE A 80 -5.46 -6.87 3.48
CA ILE A 80 -4.18 -7.30 2.91
C ILE A 80 -3.87 -6.40 1.71
N PRO A 81 -2.70 -5.74 1.64
CA PRO A 81 -2.32 -4.92 0.50
C PRO A 81 -2.14 -5.79 -0.76
N LEU A 82 -2.83 -5.42 -1.84
CA LEU A 82 -2.66 -6.00 -3.18
C LEU A 82 -1.71 -5.17 -4.06
N GLY A 83 -1.26 -4.02 -3.55
CA GLY A 83 -0.40 -3.07 -4.24
C GLY A 83 -1.13 -1.90 -4.88
N THR A 84 -0.35 -0.96 -5.39
CA THR A 84 -0.82 0.28 -6.03
C THR A 84 -0.68 0.17 -7.54
N HIS A 85 -1.77 -0.22 -8.19
CA HIS A 85 -1.76 -0.48 -9.63
C HIS A 85 -1.46 0.80 -10.44
N GLY A 86 -0.49 0.72 -11.36
CA GLY A 86 -0.14 1.81 -12.28
C GLY A 86 0.97 2.75 -11.79
N LEU A 87 1.43 2.59 -10.55
CA LEU A 87 2.51 3.40 -9.97
C LEU A 87 3.84 3.25 -10.75
N ASP A 88 4.19 2.03 -11.14
CA ASP A 88 5.40 1.73 -11.91
C ASP A 88 5.36 2.34 -13.32
N GLY A 89 4.18 2.28 -13.96
CA GLY A 89 3.96 2.83 -15.30
C GLY A 89 4.14 4.34 -15.33
N VAL A 90 3.64 5.04 -14.29
CA VAL A 90 3.83 6.49 -14.15
C VAL A 90 5.31 6.84 -13.90
N GLY A 91 6.00 6.08 -13.05
CA GLY A 91 7.43 6.26 -12.80
C GLY A 91 8.27 6.12 -14.07
N ARG A 92 7.96 5.12 -14.91
CA ARG A 92 8.62 4.93 -16.19
C ARG A 92 8.43 6.12 -17.13
N SER A 93 7.19 6.63 -17.24
CA SER A 93 6.88 7.79 -18.09
C SER A 93 7.62 9.05 -17.63
N LEU A 94 7.71 9.30 -16.31
CA LEU A 94 8.41 10.46 -15.74
C LEU A 94 9.93 10.46 -16.00
N ASN A 95 10.53 9.27 -16.08
CA ASN A 95 11.96 9.09 -16.24
C ASN A 95 12.38 9.01 -17.72
N ILE A 96 11.60 8.35 -18.57
CA ILE A 96 11.95 8.11 -19.98
C ILE A 96 11.40 9.22 -20.90
N ASP A 97 10.09 9.47 -20.83
CA ASP A 97 9.41 10.39 -21.75
C ASP A 97 9.44 11.85 -21.24
N GLY A 98 9.77 12.03 -19.97
CA GLY A 98 9.72 13.31 -19.27
C GLY A 98 8.31 13.68 -18.81
N PRO A 99 8.16 14.84 -18.15
CA PRO A 99 6.89 15.26 -17.60
C PRO A 99 5.90 15.67 -18.70
N THR A 100 4.82 14.92 -18.86
CA THR A 100 3.74 15.20 -19.83
C THR A 100 2.48 15.73 -19.15
N LEU A 101 1.69 16.51 -19.92
CA LEU A 101 0.40 16.99 -19.45
C LEU A 101 -0.48 15.82 -18.99
N GLY A 102 -1.07 15.97 -17.80
CA GLY A 102 -1.95 14.98 -17.20
C GLY A 102 -1.27 13.93 -16.32
N GLN A 103 0.06 13.87 -16.22
CA GLN A 103 0.73 12.96 -15.28
C GLN A 103 0.41 13.29 -13.81
N ALA A 104 0.29 14.59 -13.47
CA ALA A 104 -0.16 15.01 -12.15
C ALA A 104 -1.54 14.42 -11.80
N HIS A 105 -2.46 14.47 -12.76
CA HIS A 105 -3.80 13.90 -12.61
C HIS A 105 -3.74 12.36 -12.50
N ARG A 106 -2.90 11.70 -13.30
CA ARG A 106 -2.70 10.25 -13.19
C ARG A 106 -2.17 9.84 -11.82
N LEU A 107 -1.20 10.57 -11.26
CA LEU A 107 -0.71 10.32 -9.89
C LEU A 107 -1.81 10.50 -8.85
N GLY A 108 -2.63 11.54 -9.00
CA GLY A 108 -3.77 11.80 -8.09
C GLY A 108 -4.87 10.75 -8.15
N ASN A 109 -4.99 10.01 -9.26
CA ASN A 109 -5.98 8.95 -9.43
C ASN A 109 -5.44 7.56 -9.06
N LEU A 110 -4.24 7.45 -8.50
CA LEU A 110 -3.71 6.17 -8.05
C LEU A 110 -4.36 5.78 -6.72
N TYR A 111 -4.73 4.51 -6.62
CA TYR A 111 -5.27 3.92 -5.39
C TYR A 111 -4.57 2.60 -5.10
N THR A 112 -4.26 2.39 -3.83
CA THR A 112 -3.83 1.09 -3.32
C THR A 112 -5.05 0.22 -3.11
N ARG A 113 -4.99 -1.01 -3.61
CA ARG A 113 -6.07 -1.98 -3.45
C ARG A 113 -5.79 -2.85 -2.24
N PHE A 114 -6.83 -3.14 -1.48
CA PHE A 114 -6.76 -4.02 -0.32
C PHE A 114 -7.80 -5.12 -0.45
N ARG A 115 -7.43 -6.33 -0.02
CA ARG A 115 -8.35 -7.45 0.10
C ARG A 115 -8.86 -7.53 1.54
N PRO A 116 -10.18 -7.41 1.78
CA PRO A 116 -10.74 -7.52 3.12
C PRO A 116 -10.64 -8.96 3.65
N GLN A 117 -10.31 -9.09 4.93
CA GLN A 117 -10.18 -10.35 5.66
C GLN A 117 -10.61 -10.15 7.13
N GLN A 118 -11.43 -11.05 7.67
CA GLN A 118 -11.90 -10.96 9.06
C GLN A 118 -10.86 -11.41 10.10
N HIS A 119 -9.87 -12.18 9.66
CA HIS A 119 -8.79 -12.63 10.53
C HIS A 119 -7.62 -11.66 10.41
N GLU A 120 -7.04 -11.27 11.55
CA GLU A 120 -5.79 -10.52 11.56
C GLU A 120 -4.75 -11.31 10.75
N PRO A 121 -4.03 -10.71 9.80
CA PRO A 121 -3.02 -11.44 9.05
C PRO A 121 -2.06 -12.05 10.07
N GLU A 122 -1.96 -13.38 10.08
CA GLU A 122 -1.06 -14.10 10.98
C GLU A 122 0.33 -13.46 10.83
N ARG A 123 0.76 -12.68 11.83
CA ARG A 123 2.19 -12.57 12.12
C ARG A 123 2.62 -14.03 12.18
N LYS A 124 3.60 -14.42 11.37
CA LYS A 124 4.13 -15.78 11.35
C LYS A 124 4.71 -16.09 12.74
N VAL A 125 3.84 -16.34 13.71
CA VAL A 125 4.19 -16.98 14.96
C VAL A 125 4.54 -18.38 14.50
N PRO A 126 5.77 -18.87 14.75
CA PRO A 126 6.07 -20.26 14.47
C PRO A 126 4.96 -21.08 15.12
N ARG A 127 4.25 -21.86 14.30
CA ARG A 127 3.11 -22.67 14.74
C ARG A 127 3.61 -23.43 15.96
N TRP A 128 3.13 -23.06 17.15
CA TRP A 128 3.36 -23.88 18.33
C TRP A 128 2.72 -25.20 17.97
N LEU A 129 3.56 -26.19 17.68
CA LEU A 129 3.11 -27.53 17.32
C LEU A 129 2.13 -27.94 18.41
N ARG A 130 0.88 -28.23 18.04
CA ARG A 130 -0.06 -28.75 19.02
C ARG A 130 0.56 -30.03 19.58
N PRO A 131 0.41 -30.35 20.88
CA PRO A 131 0.85 -31.63 21.41
C PRO A 131 0.25 -32.77 20.57
N GLY A 132 1.05 -33.38 19.67
CA GLY A 132 0.53 -34.22 18.59
C GLY A 132 1.34 -34.14 17.29
N ASP A 133 1.75 -32.94 16.87
CA ASP A 133 2.42 -32.72 15.57
C ASP A 133 3.94 -33.00 15.60
N VAL A 134 4.44 -33.65 16.64
CA VAL A 134 5.86 -34.07 16.72
C VAL A 134 6.00 -35.44 16.04
N PRO A 135 6.80 -35.55 14.95
CA PRO A 135 7.05 -36.84 14.31
C PRO A 135 7.60 -37.85 15.33
N GLY A 136 6.91 -38.99 15.50
CA GLY A 136 7.25 -40.01 16.49
C GLY A 136 6.51 -39.91 17.83
N SER A 137 5.65 -38.90 18.03
CA SER A 137 4.74 -38.84 19.19
C SER A 137 3.61 -39.86 19.06
N ARG A 138 3.14 -40.42 20.20
CA ARG A 138 1.98 -41.32 20.26
C ARG A 138 0.67 -40.66 19.81
N THR A 139 0.62 -39.34 19.81
CA THR A 139 -0.54 -38.53 19.42
C THR A 139 -0.45 -38.01 17.97
N HIS A 140 0.58 -38.40 17.21
CA HIS A 140 0.75 -38.01 15.82
C HIS A 140 -0.16 -38.84 14.90
N PRO A 141 -0.81 -38.27 13.87
CA PRO A 141 -1.76 -39.00 13.00
C PRO A 141 -1.12 -40.16 12.24
N ALA A 142 0.20 -40.13 12.00
CA ALA A 142 0.93 -41.27 11.43
C ALA A 142 1.09 -42.46 12.39
N SER A 143 0.77 -42.28 13.67
CA SER A 143 0.76 -43.33 14.70
C SER A 143 -0.62 -44.01 14.83
N ASP A 144 -1.66 -43.45 14.20
CA ASP A 144 -3.00 -44.04 14.15
C ASP A 144 -3.16 -44.91 12.89
N PRO A 145 -3.38 -46.23 13.01
CA PRO A 145 -3.53 -47.13 11.88
C PRO A 145 -4.83 -46.95 11.07
N GLN A 146 -5.63 -45.92 11.36
CA GLN A 146 -6.95 -45.68 10.78
C GLN A 146 -7.06 -44.35 10.01
N ALA A 147 -5.95 -43.59 9.90
CA ALA A 147 -5.93 -42.26 9.30
C ALA A 147 -5.90 -42.22 7.75
N GLU A 148 -5.81 -43.36 7.06
CA GLU A 148 -5.72 -43.40 5.58
C GLU A 148 -7.06 -43.16 4.84
N ALA A 149 -8.18 -42.90 5.54
CA ALA A 149 -9.51 -42.90 4.92
C ALA A 149 -10.20 -41.53 4.73
N SER A 150 -9.55 -40.39 4.96
CA SER A 150 -10.25 -39.09 4.92
C SER A 150 -9.40 -37.93 4.38
N ASP A 151 -8.89 -38.03 3.16
CA ASP A 151 -8.33 -36.88 2.43
C ASP A 151 -9.35 -36.28 1.45
N THR A 152 -10.47 -35.79 1.98
CA THR A 152 -11.30 -34.80 1.28
C THR A 152 -11.17 -33.50 2.04
N LYS A 153 -10.18 -32.69 1.67
CA LYS A 153 -10.00 -31.33 2.17
C LYS A 153 -11.20 -30.49 1.74
N GLU A 154 -12.17 -30.39 2.64
CA GLU A 154 -13.33 -29.51 2.52
C GLU A 154 -12.84 -28.05 2.57
N VAL A 155 -12.76 -27.42 1.39
CA VAL A 155 -12.44 -26.00 1.28
C VAL A 155 -13.73 -25.23 1.55
N VAL A 156 -13.93 -24.84 2.80
CA VAL A 156 -15.01 -23.94 3.18
C VAL A 156 -14.75 -22.58 2.53
N ARG A 157 -15.60 -22.21 1.58
CA ARG A 157 -15.62 -20.89 0.94
C ARG A 157 -16.80 -20.13 1.52
N ASP A 158 -16.51 -19.06 2.24
CA ASP A 158 -17.54 -18.15 2.71
C ASP A 158 -17.68 -17.00 1.71
N ILE A 159 -18.89 -16.79 1.18
CA ILE A 159 -19.19 -15.78 0.16
C ILE A 159 -19.81 -14.59 0.87
N VAL A 160 -19.02 -13.54 1.06
CA VAL A 160 -19.52 -12.29 1.67
C VAL A 160 -20.14 -11.43 0.57
N THR A 161 -21.46 -11.27 0.61
CA THR A 161 -22.20 -10.32 -0.22
C THR A 161 -22.19 -8.95 0.44
N VAL A 162 -21.62 -7.95 -0.23
CA VAL A 162 -21.71 -6.55 0.19
C VAL A 162 -22.97 -5.98 -0.45
N ASP A 163 -24.03 -5.79 0.34
CA ASP A 163 -25.28 -5.23 -0.17
C ASP A 163 -25.09 -3.75 -0.53
N ALA A 164 -25.36 -3.44 -1.79
CA ALA A 164 -25.13 -2.14 -2.41
C ALA A 164 -26.23 -1.10 -2.12
N HIS A 165 -27.06 -1.30 -1.09
CA HIS A 165 -28.25 -0.48 -0.86
C HIS A 165 -27.99 0.91 -0.23
N GLU A 166 -26.73 1.28 0.01
CA GLU A 166 -26.36 2.58 0.59
C GLU A 166 -25.19 3.26 -0.14
N LEU A 167 -25.19 3.23 -1.49
CA LEU A 167 -24.35 4.13 -2.31
C LEU A 167 -25.11 5.39 -2.73
#